data_AF-A0A8G1EFU7-F1
#
_entry.id   AF-A0A8G1EFU7-F1
#
_cell.length_a   1.000
_cell.length_b   1.000
_cell.length_c   1.000
_cell.angle_alpha   90.00
_cell.angle_beta   90.00
_cell.angle_gamma   90.00
#
_symmetry.space_group_name_H-M   'P 1'
#
loop_
_entity.id
_entity.type
_entity.pdbx_description
1 polymer ?
#
loop_
_entity_poly.entity_id
_entity_poly.type
_entity_poly.pdbx_seq_one_letter_code
_entity_poly.pdbx_strand_id
1 'polypeptide(L)'
;MLRCPKCGSTDLYQVLGGYAGMRYRCKQCGYTGSFVVESEEELPSPEKGEHRTEKSVSVYRWIRIAALLLLVFLALNYLVGVLRRMLAPM
;
A
#
# COMPACT_ATOMS: atom_id res chain seq x y z
N MET A 1 19.44 -13.55 -8.68
CA MET A 1 19.55 -12.10 -8.34
C MET A 1 18.26 -11.38 -8.69
N LEU A 2 17.83 -10.40 -7.87
CA LEU A 2 16.63 -9.61 -8.15
C LEU A 2 16.94 -8.53 -9.20
N ARG A 3 16.07 -8.42 -10.20
CA ARG A 3 16.21 -7.49 -11.34
C ARG A 3 14.96 -6.62 -11.46
N CYS A 4 15.18 -5.35 -11.79
CA CYS A 4 14.09 -4.40 -12.00
C CYS A 4 13.33 -4.78 -13.29
N PRO A 5 11.99 -4.96 -13.26
CA PRO A 5 11.23 -5.32 -14.46
C PRO A 5 11.19 -4.20 -15.51
N LYS A 6 11.55 -2.97 -15.15
CA LYS A 6 11.51 -1.80 -16.03
C LYS A 6 12.83 -1.51 -16.75
N CYS A 7 13.97 -1.78 -16.09
CA CYS A 7 15.29 -1.42 -16.62
C CYS A 7 16.36 -2.51 -16.43
N GLY A 8 16.00 -3.65 -15.85
CA GLY A 8 16.90 -4.78 -15.56
C GLY A 8 18.07 -4.51 -14.63
N SER A 9 18.15 -3.33 -14.00
CA SER A 9 19.13 -3.06 -12.97
C SER A 9 18.91 -3.99 -11.76
N THR A 10 20.01 -4.44 -11.17
CA THR A 10 20.05 -5.18 -9.90
C THR A 10 20.04 -4.26 -8.67
N ASP A 11 20.10 -2.94 -8.86
CA ASP A 11 20.08 -1.93 -7.80
C ASP A 11 18.68 -1.71 -7.23
N LEU A 12 18.10 -2.76 -6.66
CA LEU A 12 16.83 -2.76 -5.95
C LEU A 12 17.10 -2.70 -4.45
N TYR A 13 16.31 -1.91 -3.73
CA TYR A 13 16.29 -1.92 -2.27
C TYR A 13 14.86 -2.06 -1.78
N GLN A 14 14.70 -2.72 -0.63
CA GLN A 14 13.39 -2.92 -0.02
C GLN A 14 12.91 -1.64 0.66
N VAL A 15 11.67 -1.24 0.38
CA VAL A 15 11.01 -0.07 0.97
C VAL A 15 9.99 -0.48 2.03
N LEU A 16 9.34 -1.64 1.84
CA LEU A 16 8.38 -2.20 2.79
C LEU A 16 8.53 -3.73 2.84
N GLY A 17 8.28 -4.32 4.01
CA GLY A 17 8.32 -5.76 4.25
C GLY A 17 7.33 -6.19 5.33
N GLY A 18 7.23 -7.49 5.57
CA GLY A 18 6.33 -8.08 6.56
C GLY A 18 5.01 -8.56 5.95
N TYR A 19 3.93 -8.55 6.75
CA TYR A 19 2.64 -9.14 6.37
C TYR A 19 2.01 -8.52 5.11
N ALA A 20 2.30 -7.25 4.82
CA ALA A 20 1.80 -6.57 3.63
C ALA A 20 2.55 -6.94 2.32
N GLY A 21 3.51 -7.87 2.40
CA GLY A 21 4.35 -8.28 1.28
C GLY A 21 5.61 -7.43 1.13
N MET A 22 6.52 -7.90 0.28
CA MET A 22 7.78 -7.22 -0.01
C MET A 22 7.56 -6.16 -1.10
N ARG A 23 8.03 -4.93 -0.87
CA ARG A 23 7.99 -3.86 -1.86
C ARG A 23 9.40 -3.33 -2.11
N TYR A 24 9.82 -3.32 -3.35
CA TYR A 24 11.16 -2.91 -3.80
C TYR A 24 11.12 -1.59 -4.54
N ARG A 25 12.24 -0.86 -4.50
CA ARG A 25 12.48 0.33 -5.31
C ARG A 25 13.82 0.26 -6.02
N CYS A 26 13.82 0.60 -7.30
CA CYS A 26 15.02 0.63 -8.14
C CYS A 26 15.72 2.00 -8.03
N LYS A 27 17.03 2.01 -7.77
CA LYS A 27 17.84 3.24 -7.73
C LYS A 27 18.03 3.88 -9.10
N GLN A 28 17.99 3.09 -10.17
CA GLN A 28 18.28 3.56 -11.53
C GLN A 28 17.06 4.22 -12.21
N CYS A 29 15.89 3.60 -12.16
CA CYS A 29 14.70 4.07 -12.89
C CYS A 29 13.52 4.50 -12.00
N GLY A 30 13.64 4.35 -10.68
CA GLY A 30 12.58 4.70 -9.73
C GLY A 30 11.38 3.76 -9.67
N TYR A 31 11.40 2.63 -10.41
CA TYR A 31 10.38 1.57 -10.28
C TYR A 31 10.12 1.27 -8.80
N THR A 32 8.85 1.23 -8.38
CA THR A 32 8.46 0.93 -7.00
C THR A 32 7.28 -0.05 -6.99
N GLY A 33 7.50 -1.29 -6.55
CA GLY A 33 6.47 -2.34 -6.56
C GLY A 33 6.95 -3.64 -5.93
N SER A 34 6.04 -4.60 -5.78
CA SER A 34 6.35 -5.94 -5.27
C SER A 34 6.86 -6.90 -6.33
N PHE A 35 6.66 -6.58 -7.62
CA PHE A 35 7.07 -7.43 -8.72
C PHE A 35 8.55 -7.20 -9.06
N VAL A 36 9.35 -8.26 -8.98
CA VAL A 36 10.77 -8.28 -9.30
C VAL A 36 11.06 -9.53 -10.09
N VAL A 37 12.04 -9.47 -10.99
CA VAL A 37 12.44 -10.61 -11.80
C VAL A 37 13.58 -11.33 -11.10
N GLU A 38 13.41 -12.62 -10.84
CA GLU A 38 14.47 -13.49 -10.32
C GLU A 38 15.15 -14.17 -11.51
N SER A 39 16.45 -13.91 -11.69
CA SER A 39 17.26 -14.61 -12.70
C SER A 39 18.57 -15.11 -12.10
N GLU A 40 19.00 -16.30 -12.52
CA GLU A 40 20.28 -16.89 -12.10
C GLU A 40 21.42 -16.55 -13.09
N GLU A 41 21.09 -16.16 -14.31
CA GLU A 41 22.06 -15.85 -15.37
C GLU A 41 22.41 -14.35 -15.45
N GLU A 42 23.68 -14.06 -15.76
CA GLU A 42 24.18 -12.73 -16.14
C GLU A 42 23.59 -12.31 -17.50
N LEU A 43 22.32 -11.91 -17.50
CA LEU A 43 21.68 -11.37 -18.69
C LEU A 43 22.24 -9.98 -19.01
N PRO A 44 22.50 -9.67 -20.30
CA PRO A 44 22.94 -8.35 -20.74
C PRO A 44 21.91 -7.28 -20.37
N SER A 45 22.37 -6.04 -20.11
CA SER A 45 21.52 -4.95 -19.64
C SER A 45 20.36 -4.69 -20.60
N PRO A 46 19.09 -4.71 -20.14
CA PRO A 46 17.97 -4.51 -21.04
C PRO A 46 17.79 -3.04 -21.41
N GLU A 47 17.25 -2.87 -22.60
CA GLU A 47 16.93 -1.64 -23.31
C GLU A 47 15.77 -0.93 -22.61
N LYS A 48 15.84 0.40 -22.53
CA LYS A 48 14.95 1.24 -21.69
C LYS A 48 13.49 1.19 -22.15
N GLY A 49 12.68 0.37 -21.49
CA GLY A 49 11.22 0.35 -21.65
C GLY A 49 10.52 1.36 -20.72
N GLU A 50 9.95 2.41 -21.30
CA GLU A 50 9.14 3.39 -20.57
C GLU A 50 7.74 2.84 -20.30
N HIS A 51 7.52 2.25 -19.13
CA HIS A 51 6.16 1.97 -18.64
C HIS A 51 5.80 2.83 -17.42
N ARG A 52 4.69 3.55 -17.57
CA ARG A 52 4.10 4.50 -16.62
C ARG A 52 3.41 3.69 -15.51
N THR A 53 3.80 3.89 -14.25
CA THR A 53 3.21 3.17 -13.12
C THR A 53 2.01 3.95 -12.57
N GLU A 54 0.84 3.34 -12.70
CA GLU A 54 -0.46 3.95 -12.45
C GLU A 54 -0.84 3.91 -10.96
N LYS A 55 -0.80 5.10 -10.36
CA LYS A 55 -1.69 5.68 -9.32
C LYS A 55 -2.07 4.83 -8.09
N SER A 56 -1.32 5.05 -7.02
CA SER A 56 -1.62 4.73 -5.60
C SER A 56 -2.73 5.59 -4.95
N VAL A 57 -3.64 6.20 -5.73
CA VAL A 57 -4.68 7.11 -5.22
C VAL A 57 -5.90 6.34 -4.67
N SER A 58 -6.11 5.09 -5.09
CA SER A 58 -7.31 4.31 -4.73
C SER A 58 -7.42 3.96 -3.24
N VAL A 59 -6.29 3.67 -2.58
CA VAL A 59 -6.29 3.14 -1.20
C VAL A 59 -6.73 4.19 -0.17
N TYR A 60 -6.33 5.45 -0.34
CA TYR A 60 -6.59 6.49 0.66
C TYR A 60 -8.06 6.90 0.76
N ARG A 61 -8.82 6.80 -0.35
CA ARG A 61 -10.23 7.20 -0.39
C ARG A 61 -11.12 6.24 0.41
N TRP A 62 -10.85 4.93 0.33
CA TRP A 62 -11.60 3.92 1.08
C TRP A 62 -11.30 3.97 2.59
N ILE A 63 -10.05 4.23 2.96
CA ILE A 63 -9.65 4.39 4.38
C ILE A 63 -10.41 5.55 5.04
N ARG A 64 -10.53 6.70 4.35
CA ARG A 64 -11.28 7.85 4.86
C ARG A 64 -12.75 7.54 5.12
N ILE A 65 -13.41 6.82 4.21
CA ILE A 65 -14.83 6.48 4.35
C ILE A 65 -15.04 5.54 5.55
N ALA A 66 -14.19 4.51 5.68
CA ALA A 66 -14.28 3.56 6.79
C ALA A 66 -14.09 4.25 8.15
N ALA A 67 -13.13 5.18 8.26
CA ALA A 67 -12.91 5.95 9.48
C ALA A 67 -14.12 6.82 9.87
N LEU A 68 -14.74 7.49 8.90
CA LEU A 68 -15.94 8.31 9.15
C LEU A 68 -17.12 7.46 9.61
N LEU A 69 -17.38 6.32 8.95
CA LEU A 69 -18.45 5.40 9.36
C LEU A 69 -18.25 4.86 10.77
N LEU A 70 -17.02 4.51 11.14
CA LEU A 70 -16.68 4.02 12.48
C LEU A 70 -16.90 5.09 13.56
N LEU A 71 -16.49 6.34 13.30
CA LEU A 71 -16.72 7.47 14.21
C LEU A 71 -18.21 7.74 14.41
N VAL A 72 -18.99 7.75 13.33
CA VAL A 72 -20.45 7.94 13.39
C VAL A 72 -21.10 6.80 14.19
N PHE A 73 -20.69 5.55 13.96
CA PHE A 73 -21.20 4.41 14.70
C PHE A 73 -20.91 4.53 16.20
N LEU A 74 -19.68 4.88 16.60
CA LEU A 74 -19.34 5.08 18.01
C LEU A 74 -20.12 6.24 18.62
N ALA A 75 -20.29 7.34 17.90
CA ALA A 75 -21.07 8.48 18.36
C ALA A 75 -22.55 8.12 18.57
N LEU A 76 -23.16 7.36 17.66
CA LEU A 76 -24.53 6.85 17.82
C LEU A 76 -24.65 5.94 19.03
N ASN A 77 -23.72 5.00 19.22
CA ASN A 77 -23.70 4.12 20.39
C ASN A 77 -23.50 4.90 21.70
N TYR A 78 -22.65 5.92 21.69
CA TYR A 78 -22.45 6.81 22.83
C TYR A 78 -23.72 7.61 23.15
N LEU A 79 -24.36 8.22 22.15
CA LEU A 79 -25.61 8.96 22.31
C LEU A 79 -26.74 8.07 22.81
N VAL A 80 -26.93 6.88 22.24
CA VAL A 80 -27.93 5.90 22.70
C VAL A 80 -27.61 5.40 24.10
N GLY A 81 -26.34 5.17 24.41
CA GLY A 81 -25.88 4.76 25.74
C GLY A 81 -26.12 5.82 26.81
N VAL A 82 -25.83 7.09 26.51
CA VAL A 82 -26.10 8.24 27.39
C VAL A 82 -27.60 8.45 27.54
N LEU A 83 -28.36 8.37 26.45
CA LEU A 83 -29.81 8.49 26.46
C LEU A 83 -30.46 7.37 27.30
N ARG A 84 -30.01 6.12 27.17
CA ARG A 84 -30.46 5.00 28.02
C ARG A 84 -30.11 5.19 29.49
N ARG A 85 -28.94 5.75 29.82
CA ARG A 85 -28.58 6.08 31.21
C ARG A 85 -29.45 7.20 31.78
N MET A 86 -29.86 8.17 30.95
CA MET A 86 -30.76 9.25 31.37
C MET A 86 -32.23 8.81 31.44
N LEU A 87 -32.67 7.89 30.58
CA LEU A 87 -34.05 7.40 30.50
C LEU A 87 -34.36 6.20 31.41
N ALA A 88 -33.41 5.81 32.27
CA ALA A 88 -33.63 4.89 33.38
C ALA A 88 -33.62 5.63 34.74
N PRO A 89 -34.50 6.62 34.97
CA PRO A 89 -34.85 6.96 36.35
C PRO A 89 -35.81 5.88 36.88
N MET A 90 -35.47 5.37 38.06
CA MET A 90 -36.25 4.57 39.02
C MET A 90 -37.64 4.06 38.61
#